data_AF-X0PIL3-F1
#
_entry.id   AF-X0PIL3-F1
#
_cell.length_a   1.000
_cell.length_b   1.000
_cell.length_c   1.000
_cell.angle_alpha   90.00
_cell.angle_beta   90.00
_cell.angle_gamma   90.00
#
_symmetry.space_group_name_H-M   'P 1'
#
loop_
_entity.id
_entity.type
_entity.pdbx_description
1 polymer ?
#
loop_
_entity_poly.entity_id
_entity_poly.type
_entity_poly.pdbx_seq_one_letter_code
_entity_poly.pdbx_strand_id
1 'polypeptide(L)' 'MTDNTKGFDFEKQLKQLETGEIKKIVVQPEAFMAFQTAYMNYDKRKRIIGTAGQGGVITYIFEHDEQNQKS' A
#
# COMPACT_ATOMS: atom_id res chain seq x y z
N MET A 1 -12.22 14.34 -18.24
CA MET A 1 -11.29 14.19 -17.10
C MET A 1 -12.07 13.43 -16.04
N THR A 2 -11.89 12.14 -15.80
CA THR A 2 -10.68 11.31 -15.83
C THR A 2 -11.06 9.87 -16.21
N ASP A 3 -10.11 9.20 -16.86
CA ASP A 3 -10.16 7.87 -17.43
C ASP A 3 -10.23 6.81 -16.32
N ASN A 4 -11.39 6.18 -16.10
CA ASN A 4 -11.54 5.13 -15.08
C ASN A 4 -11.33 3.75 -15.72
N THR A 5 -10.10 3.53 -16.16
CA THR A 5 -9.56 2.20 -16.40
C THR A 5 -9.72 1.39 -15.10
N LYS A 6 -10.48 0.30 -15.14
CA LYS A 6 -10.54 -0.74 -14.09
C LYS A 6 -9.17 -1.41 -13.97
N GLY A 7 -8.21 -0.71 -13.38
CA GLY A 7 -6.91 -1.18 -12.94
C GLY A 7 -6.77 -0.82 -11.47
N PHE A 8 -6.06 -1.64 -10.69
CA PHE A 8 -5.91 -1.46 -9.25
C PHE A 8 -5.56 -0.01 -8.86
N ASP A 9 -6.46 0.66 -8.13
CA ASP A 9 -6.30 2.06 -7.71
C ASP A 9 -5.45 2.16 -6.43
N PHE A 10 -4.18 1.77 -6.58
CA PHE A 10 -3.23 1.74 -5.46
C PHE A 10 -2.88 3.14 -4.97
N GLU A 11 -2.97 4.17 -5.81
CA GLU A 11 -2.76 5.57 -5.37
C GLU A 11 -3.80 5.98 -4.31
N LYS A 12 -5.07 5.62 -4.53
CA LYS A 12 -6.11 5.83 -3.53
C LYS A 12 -5.86 4.98 -2.28
N GLN A 13 -5.53 3.70 -2.44
CA GLN A 13 -5.27 2.83 -1.27
C GLN A 13 -4.08 3.31 -0.45
N LEU A 14 -3.01 3.81 -1.07
CA LEU A 14 -1.85 4.38 -0.38
C LEU A 14 -2.23 5.59 0.46
N LYS A 15 -3.09 6.47 -0.07
CA LYS A 15 -3.67 7.59 0.70
C LYS A 15 -4.53 7.10 1.85
N GLN A 16 -5.37 6.10 1.63
CA GLN A 16 -6.20 5.50 2.69
C GLN A 16 -5.34 4.82 3.78
N LEU A 17 -4.21 4.22 3.40
CA LEU A 17 -3.27 3.59 4.31
C LEU A 17 -2.55 4.64 5.18
N GLU A 18 -2.22 5.78 4.57
CA GLU A 18 -1.65 6.95 5.25
C GLU A 18 -2.65 7.64 6.18
N THR A 19 -3.93 7.74 5.83
CA THR A 19 -4.93 8.34 6.73
C THR A 19 -5.37 7.37 7.84
N GLY A 20 -4.97 6.10 7.76
CA GLY A 20 -5.42 5.04 8.66
C GLY A 20 -6.83 4.55 8.36
N GLU A 21 -7.45 4.98 7.25
CA GLU A 21 -8.74 4.47 6.77
C GLU A 21 -8.66 2.97 6.46
N ILE A 22 -7.51 2.53 5.92
CA ILE A 22 -7.16 1.11 5.86
C ILE A 22 -5.89 0.86 6.66
N LYS A 23 -5.79 -0.34 7.24
CA LYS A 23 -4.63 -0.73 8.06
C LYS A 23 -3.51 -1.39 7.25
N LYS A 24 -3.85 -2.02 6.12
CA LYS A 24 -2.91 -2.75 5.28
C LYS A 24 -3.40 -2.85 3.84
N ILE A 25 -2.45 -2.94 2.92
CA ILE A 25 -2.68 -3.27 1.50
C ILE A 25 -2.09 -4.65 1.25
N VAL A 26 -2.88 -5.56 0.68
CA VAL A 26 -2.41 -6.88 0.28
C VAL A 26 -2.24 -6.89 -1.23
N VAL A 27 -1.00 -7.01 -1.68
CA VAL A 27 -0.62 -6.97 -3.09
C VAL A 27 -0.29 -8.40 -3.53
N GLN A 28 -1.04 -8.89 -4.49
CA GLN A 28 -0.74 -10.17 -5.15
C GLN A 28 0.35 -9.97 -6.22
N PRO A 29 1.12 -11.03 -6.57
CA PRO A 29 2.14 -10.95 -7.62
C PRO A 29 1.62 -10.34 -8.94
N GLU A 30 0.41 -10.68 -9.34
CA GLU A 30 -0.24 -10.20 -10.57
C GLU A 30 -0.52 -8.69 -10.55
N ALA A 31 -0.72 -8.13 -9.36
CA ALA A 31 -1.00 -6.71 -9.15
C ALA A 31 0.27 -5.91 -8.75
N PHE A 32 1.41 -6.59 -8.57
CA PHE A 32 2.63 -5.96 -8.08
C PHE A 32 3.14 -4.84 -9.00
N MET A 33 3.08 -5.02 -10.32
CA MET A 33 3.54 -4.01 -11.28
C MET A 33 2.69 -2.73 -11.20
N ALA A 34 1.38 -2.88 -11.00
CA ALA A 34 0.47 -1.75 -10.79
C ALA A 34 0.75 -1.05 -9.45
N PHE A 35 0.96 -1.83 -8.38
CA PHE A 35 1.33 -1.28 -7.08
C PHE A 35 2.68 -0.56 -7.12
N GLN A 36 3.69 -1.13 -7.77
CA GLN A 36 5.03 -0.56 -7.86
C GLN A 36 4.99 0.83 -8.51
N THR A 37 4.17 1.02 -9.53
CA THR A 37 4.01 2.32 -10.20
C THR A 37 3.45 3.37 -9.23
N ALA A 38 2.36 3.04 -8.53
CA ALA A 38 1.77 3.93 -7.53
C ALA A 38 2.74 4.20 -6.36
N TYR A 39 3.44 3.17 -5.89
CA TYR A 39 4.40 3.24 -4.80
C TYR A 39 5.61 4.13 -5.14
N MET A 40 6.15 4.02 -6.35
CA MET A 40 7.27 4.85 -6.80
C MET A 40 6.88 6.33 -6.89
N ASN A 41 5.64 6.62 -7.29
CA ASN A 41 5.09 7.97 -7.37
C ASN A 41 4.65 8.54 -6.01
N TYR A 42 4.66 7.73 -4.95
CA TYR A 42 4.19 8.14 -3.64
C TYR A 42 5.32 8.74 -2.79
N ASP A 43 5.17 10.00 -2.38
CA ASP A 43 6.19 10.76 -1.66
C ASP A 43 6.57 10.12 -0.32
N LYS A 44 5.57 9.60 0.40
CA LYS A 44 5.74 9.01 1.73
C LYS A 44 6.07 7.52 1.69
N ARG A 45 6.50 6.99 0.55
CA ARG A 45 6.81 5.56 0.36
C ARG A 45 7.81 4.99 1.37
N LYS A 46 8.72 5.82 1.91
CA LYS A 46 9.69 5.41 2.94
C LYS A 46 9.05 4.93 4.25
N ARG A 47 7.81 5.34 4.54
CA ARG A 47 7.04 4.92 5.72
C ARG A 47 6.23 3.64 5.47
N ILE A 48 6.22 3.13 4.25
CA ILE A 48 5.45 1.95 3.91
C ILE A 48 6.34 0.73 4.09
N ILE A 49 5.95 -0.14 5.01
CA ILE A 49 6.68 -1.37 5.32
C ILE A 49 6.00 -2.55 4.63
N GLY A 50 6.73 -3.19 3.71
CA GLY A 50 6.28 -4.40 3.02
C GLY A 50 6.76 -5.67 3.72
N THR A 51 5.83 -6.57 4.05
CA THR A 51 6.12 -7.90 4.59
C THR A 51 5.76 -8.96 3.55
N ALA A 52 6.74 -9.74 3.11
CA ALA A 52 6.51 -10.86 2.21
C ALA A 52 5.79 -12.00 2.94
N GLY A 53 4.72 -12.50 2.33
CA GLY A 53 3.94 -13.64 2.79
C GLY A 53 4.11 -14.87 1.87
N GLN A 54 3.39 -15.93 2.21
CA GLN A 54 3.38 -17.16 1.41
C GLN A 54 2.69 -16.93 0.05
N GLY A 55 3.20 -17.57 -1.00
CA GLY A 55 2.62 -17.47 -2.34
C GLY A 55 2.96 -16.19 -3.10
N GLY A 56 4.01 -15.47 -2.70
CA GLY A 56 4.44 -14.23 -3.36
C GLY A 56 3.55 -13.01 -3.07
N VAL A 57 2.61 -13.15 -2.13
CA VAL A 57 1.76 -12.05 -1.68
C VAL A 57 2.56 -11.14 -0.75
N ILE A 58 2.45 -9.83 -0.92
CA ILE A 58 3.12 -8.84 -0.06
C ILE A 58 2.07 -8.03 0.68
N THR A 59 2.23 -7.92 1.99
CA THR A 59 1.39 -7.06 2.84
C THR A 59 2.13 -5.78 3.15
N TYR A 60 1.57 -4.63 2.77
CA TYR A 60 2.11 -3.31 3.06
C TYR A 60 1.32 -2.65 4.18
N ILE A 61 2.03 -2.08 5.16
CA ILE A 61 1.48 -1.25 6.23
C ILE A 61 2.15 0.12 6.20
N PHE A 62 1.46 1.15 6.65
CA PHE A 62 2.08 2.46 6.83
C PHE A 62 2.53 2.59 8.29
N GLU A 63 3.80 2.89 8.46
CA GLU A 63 4.40 3.23 9.75
C GLU A 63 3.93 4.62 10.15
N HIS A 64 2.92 4.63 11.01
CA HIS A 64 2.55 5.80 11.80
C HIS A 64 3.54 5.90 12.96
N ASP A 65 3.96 7.11 13.31
CA ASP A 65 4.83 7.37 14.48
C ASP A 65 4.13 7.03 15.83
N GLU A 66 3.09 6.18 15.82
CA GLU A 66 2.45 5.63 17.00
C GLU A 66 3.36 4.59 17.64
N GLN A 67 4.14 5.10 18.59
CA GLN A 67 4.78 4.34 19.65
C GLN A 67 3.88 3.20 20.13
N ASN A 68 4.36 1.97 19.94
CA ASN A 68 4.25 0.90 20.93
C ASN A 68 2.91 0.82 21.71
N GLN A 69 1.82 0.41 21.07
CA GLN A 69 0.70 -0.18 21.79
C GLN A 69 0.75 -1.71 21.63
N LYS A 70 1.72 -2.31 22.34
CA LYS A 70 1.49 -3.63 22.93
C LYS A 70 0.30 -3.48 23.90
N SER A 71 -0.80 -4.15 23.61
CA SER A 71 -1.81 -4.52 24.61
C SER A 71 -1.76 -6.03 24.81
#